data_AF-A0A7Z9GFK4-F1
#
_entry.id   AF-A0A7Z9GFK4-F1
#
_cell.length_a   1.000
_cell.length_b   1.000
_cell.length_c   1.000
_cell.angle_alpha   90.00
_cell.angle_beta   90.00
_cell.angle_gamma   90.00
#
_symmetry.space_group_name_H-M   'P 1'
#
loop_
_entity.id
_entity.type
_entity.pdbx_description
1 polymer ?
#
loop_
_entity_poly.entity_id
_entity_poly.type
_entity_poly.pdbx_seq_one_letter_code
_entity_poly.pdbx_strand_id
1 'polypeptide(L)'
;VAAKVSLIIPVLVAVPLYGDEMPLVKVVGITLALFSVFLTFYTKDERLKSGRLWFLPVILFIGTGLLDTLLKFTQSVLLNKEQFNMFSSILFAVAGGIGLIVALIIMIGTRRKFRLKNVLAGVVLGVPNYGSIYFLLQTFEHSNMESSVIFPINNMGIVALSALAAYILFSEKLSGLNWAGIGISILAIGVISFA
;
A
#
# COMPACT_ATOMS: atom_id res chain seq x y z
N VAL A 1 -1.98 -6.30 -8.26
CA VAL A 1 -1.24 -5.67 -9.39
C VAL A 1 -1.32 -4.16 -9.32
N ALA A 2 -2.50 -3.56 -9.31
CA ALA A 2 -2.60 -2.09 -9.39
C ALA A 2 -2.49 -1.28 -8.11
N ALA A 3 -2.88 -1.84 -6.98
CA ALA A 3 -2.75 -1.16 -5.68
C ALA A 3 -1.29 -0.75 -5.36
N LYS A 4 -0.30 -1.36 -6.05
CA LYS A 4 1.13 -1.14 -5.78
C LYS A 4 1.83 -0.21 -6.78
N VAL A 5 1.26 -0.01 -7.98
CA VAL A 5 1.74 1.02 -8.95
C VAL A 5 1.36 2.43 -8.46
N SER A 6 0.38 2.52 -7.57
CA SER A 6 -0.19 3.70 -6.92
C SER A 6 0.80 4.77 -6.45
N LEU A 7 2.04 4.36 -6.19
CA LEU A 7 3.15 5.20 -5.74
C LEU A 7 3.31 6.52 -6.51
N ILE A 8 2.94 6.55 -7.80
CA ILE A 8 3.01 7.75 -8.63
C ILE A 8 2.18 8.90 -8.07
N ILE A 9 0.96 8.63 -7.58
CA ILE A 9 0.03 9.71 -7.21
C ILE A 9 0.47 10.41 -5.93
N PRO A 10 0.79 9.73 -4.81
CA PRO A 10 1.27 10.40 -3.61
C PRO A 10 2.55 11.19 -3.87
N VAL A 11 3.42 10.69 -4.74
CA VAL A 11 4.68 11.36 -5.10
C VAL A 11 4.46 12.58 -6.00
N LEU A 12 3.61 12.47 -7.03
CA LEU A 12 3.28 13.61 -7.91
C LEU A 12 2.46 14.68 -7.19
N VAL A 13 1.66 14.30 -6.21
CA VAL A 13 0.90 15.23 -5.37
C VAL A 13 1.78 15.80 -4.27
N ALA A 14 2.76 15.05 -3.73
CA ALA A 14 3.67 15.53 -2.69
C ALA A 14 4.42 16.81 -3.10
N VAL A 15 4.82 16.91 -4.35
CA VAL A 15 5.68 17.98 -4.88
C VAL A 15 4.98 19.34 -4.93
N PRO A 16 3.81 19.50 -5.59
CA PRO A 16 3.10 20.77 -5.64
C PRO A 16 2.37 21.12 -4.34
N LEU A 17 1.93 20.13 -3.53
CA LEU A 17 1.14 20.41 -2.31
C LEU A 17 1.99 20.59 -1.05
N TYR A 18 3.21 20.04 -0.99
CA TYR A 18 4.03 20.07 0.23
C TYR A 18 5.39 20.74 0.02
N GLY A 19 5.74 21.16 -1.20
CA GLY A 19 6.98 21.87 -1.49
C GLY A 19 8.24 21.02 -1.38
N ASP A 20 8.11 19.68 -1.45
CA ASP A 20 9.24 18.75 -1.46
C ASP A 20 10.16 19.09 -2.66
N GLU A 21 11.44 19.35 -2.40
CA GLU A 21 12.42 19.51 -3.46
C GLU A 21 12.58 18.17 -4.20
N MET A 22 12.46 18.19 -5.53
CA MET A 22 12.73 17.05 -6.41
C MET A 22 14.13 17.16 -7.03
N PRO A 23 15.20 16.81 -6.30
CA PRO A 23 16.49 16.62 -6.93
C PRO A 23 16.40 15.47 -7.93
N LEU A 24 17.26 15.52 -8.95
CA LEU A 24 17.30 14.55 -10.05
C LEU A 24 17.41 13.09 -9.55
N VAL A 25 18.07 12.89 -8.40
CA VAL A 25 18.24 11.58 -7.74
C VAL A 25 16.90 11.00 -7.29
N LYS A 26 15.99 11.80 -6.70
CA LYS A 26 14.64 11.33 -6.33
C LYS A 26 13.84 10.95 -7.56
N VAL A 27 13.91 11.73 -8.64
CA VAL A 27 13.23 11.43 -9.91
C VAL A 27 13.69 10.08 -10.50
N VAL A 28 15.00 9.84 -10.53
CA VAL A 28 15.57 8.56 -10.99
C VAL A 28 15.10 7.41 -10.09
N GLY A 29 15.12 7.60 -8.77
CA GLY A 29 14.65 6.60 -7.81
C GLY A 29 13.17 6.24 -7.99
N ILE A 30 12.30 7.24 -8.16
CA ILE A 30 10.87 7.03 -8.43
C ILE A 30 10.67 6.28 -9.75
N THR A 31 11.40 6.64 -10.80
CA THR A 31 11.30 5.99 -12.11
C THR A 31 11.70 4.51 -12.01
N LEU A 32 12.77 4.21 -11.28
CA LEU A 32 13.20 2.84 -10.98
C LEU A 32 12.15 2.09 -10.16
N ALA A 33 11.52 2.75 -9.18
CA ALA A 33 10.46 2.15 -8.37
C ALA A 33 9.28 1.69 -9.23
N LEU A 34 8.84 2.51 -10.17
CA LEU A 34 7.76 2.16 -11.09
C LEU A 34 8.12 1.00 -12.00
N PHE A 35 9.36 1.00 -12.50
CA PHE A 35 9.86 -0.08 -13.33
C PHE A 35 9.95 -1.40 -12.57
N SER A 36 10.41 -1.37 -11.32
CA SER A 36 10.45 -2.53 -10.42
C SER A 36 9.06 -3.16 -10.23
N VAL A 37 8.06 -2.33 -9.92
CA VAL A 37 6.70 -2.83 -9.68
C VAL A 37 6.15 -3.51 -10.94
N PHE A 38 6.41 -2.93 -12.11
CA PHE A 38 6.04 -3.54 -13.37
C PHE A 38 6.69 -4.92 -13.56
N LEU A 39 8.01 -5.03 -13.36
CA LEU A 39 8.73 -6.30 -13.49
C LEU A 39 8.31 -7.37 -12.48
N THR A 40 8.11 -6.98 -11.22
CA THR A 40 7.79 -7.92 -10.13
C THR A 40 6.45 -8.64 -10.35
N PHE A 41 5.51 -7.98 -11.02
CA PHE A 41 4.17 -8.51 -11.28
C PHE A 41 3.92 -8.88 -12.74
N TYR A 42 4.91 -8.73 -13.61
CA TYR A 42 4.81 -9.17 -14.99
C TYR A 42 4.71 -10.70 -15.03
N THR A 43 3.58 -11.22 -15.47
CA THR A 43 3.39 -12.65 -15.73
C THR A 43 3.17 -12.88 -17.22
N LYS A 44 3.77 -13.94 -17.76
CA LYS A 44 3.57 -14.38 -19.16
C LYS A 44 2.24 -15.11 -19.37
N ASP A 45 1.45 -15.28 -18.31
CA ASP A 45 0.23 -16.08 -18.33
C ASP A 45 -0.88 -15.36 -19.12
N GLU A 46 -1.16 -15.84 -20.34
CA GLU A 46 -2.12 -15.22 -21.27
C GLU A 46 -3.58 -15.32 -20.80
N ARG A 47 -3.88 -16.12 -19.77
CA ARG A 47 -5.22 -16.24 -19.18
C ARG A 47 -5.74 -14.95 -18.54
N LEU A 48 -4.85 -13.99 -18.24
CA LEU A 48 -5.20 -12.65 -17.73
C LEU A 48 -5.48 -11.63 -18.85
N LYS A 49 -5.33 -12.01 -20.14
CA LYS A 49 -5.68 -11.16 -21.30
C LYS A 49 -7.18 -11.09 -21.60
N SER A 50 -8.04 -11.54 -20.68
CA SER A 50 -9.49 -11.45 -20.88
C SER A 50 -9.92 -9.99 -20.80
N GLY A 51 -10.28 -9.44 -21.96
CA GLY A 51 -10.82 -8.10 -22.13
C GLY A 51 -12.01 -7.83 -21.22
N ARG A 52 -12.17 -6.53 -20.88
CA ARG A 52 -13.19 -5.90 -20.02
C ARG A 52 -12.76 -5.56 -18.59
N LEU A 53 -11.71 -6.14 -18.02
CA LEU A 53 -11.27 -5.84 -16.63
C LEU A 53 -10.03 -4.94 -16.53
N TRP A 54 -9.55 -4.38 -17.64
CA TRP A 54 -8.35 -3.54 -17.69
C TRP A 54 -8.46 -2.24 -16.87
N PHE A 55 -9.69 -1.78 -16.61
CA PHE A 55 -9.95 -0.62 -15.77
C PHE A 55 -9.77 -0.90 -14.26
N LEU A 56 -9.89 -2.16 -13.81
CA LEU A 56 -9.72 -2.50 -12.39
C LEU A 56 -8.31 -2.14 -11.89
N PRO A 57 -7.25 -2.41 -12.68
CA PRO A 57 -5.96 -1.86 -12.38
C PRO A 57 -5.92 -0.33 -12.25
N VAL A 58 -6.60 0.39 -13.13
CA VAL A 58 -6.60 1.86 -13.07
C VAL A 58 -7.33 2.37 -11.83
N ILE A 59 -8.48 1.79 -11.49
CA ILE A 59 -9.25 2.16 -10.28
C ILE A 59 -8.44 1.90 -9.01
N LEU A 60 -7.80 0.73 -8.91
CA LEU A 60 -6.99 0.41 -7.74
C LEU A 60 -5.80 1.36 -7.63
N PHE A 61 -5.15 1.69 -8.75
CA PHE A 61 -4.05 2.67 -8.79
C PHE A 61 -4.51 4.05 -8.29
N ILE A 62 -5.62 4.57 -8.84
CA ILE A 62 -6.14 5.88 -8.42
C ILE A 62 -6.60 5.85 -6.97
N GLY A 63 -7.38 4.84 -6.58
CA GLY A 63 -7.95 4.75 -5.24
C GLY A 63 -6.90 4.64 -4.15
N THR A 64 -5.88 3.78 -4.34
CA THR A 64 -4.80 3.67 -3.35
C THR A 64 -3.94 4.93 -3.30
N GLY A 65 -3.75 5.63 -4.43
CA GLY A 65 -2.96 6.85 -4.46
C GLY A 65 -3.65 8.01 -3.77
N LEU A 66 -4.97 8.10 -3.95
CA LEU A 66 -5.83 9.03 -3.22
C LEU A 66 -5.87 8.71 -1.73
N LEU A 67 -5.96 7.43 -1.33
CA LEU A 67 -5.94 7.03 0.07
C LEU A 67 -4.63 7.41 0.78
N ASP A 68 -3.49 7.12 0.15
CA ASP A 68 -2.17 7.49 0.67
C ASP A 68 -2.02 9.01 0.81
N THR A 69 -2.48 9.76 -0.20
CA THR A 69 -2.47 11.23 -0.18
C THR A 69 -3.39 11.77 0.91
N LEU A 70 -4.62 11.25 1.04
CA LEU A 70 -5.57 11.64 2.08
C LEU A 70 -5.04 11.33 3.48
N LEU A 71 -4.33 10.21 3.64
CA LEU A 71 -3.71 9.84 4.90
C LEU A 71 -2.63 10.85 5.29
N LYS A 72 -1.72 11.21 4.36
CA LYS A 72 -0.72 12.26 4.60
C LYS A 72 -1.37 13.63 4.83
N PHE A 73 -2.37 14.01 4.03
CA PHE A 73 -3.09 15.27 4.21
C PHE A 73 -3.75 15.38 5.59
N THR A 74 -4.40 14.30 6.02
CA THR A 74 -5.01 14.23 7.35
C THR A 74 -3.95 14.32 8.44
N GLN A 75 -2.83 13.63 8.27
CA GLN A 75 -1.69 13.73 9.19
C GLN A 75 -1.13 15.16 9.26
N SER A 76 -0.92 15.83 8.13
CA SER A 76 -0.23 17.13 8.08
C SER A 76 -1.12 18.32 8.47
N VAL A 77 -2.42 18.24 8.22
CA VAL A 77 -3.35 19.38 8.40
C VAL A 77 -4.29 19.18 9.58
N LEU A 78 -4.68 17.95 9.90
CA LEU A 78 -5.80 17.66 10.79
C LEU A 78 -5.40 16.98 12.09
N LEU A 79 -4.17 16.49 12.24
CA LEU A 79 -3.74 15.73 13.42
C LEU A 79 -2.61 16.44 14.18
N ASN A 80 -2.82 16.63 15.47
CA ASN A 80 -1.75 16.89 16.44
C ASN A 80 -1.18 15.56 16.98
N LYS A 81 0.06 15.58 17.51
CA LYS A 81 0.78 14.39 18.05
C LYS A 81 -0.04 13.48 18.98
N GLU A 82 -0.96 14.05 19.74
CA GLU A 82 -1.80 13.30 20.69
C GLU A 82 -3.03 12.64 20.04
N GLN A 83 -3.38 13.00 18.80
CA GLN A 83 -4.62 12.58 18.13
C GLN A 83 -4.45 11.36 17.21
N PHE A 84 -3.22 10.86 16.98
CA PHE A 84 -2.98 9.70 16.10
C PHE A 84 -3.67 8.42 16.55
N ASN A 85 -3.61 8.15 17.85
CA ASN A 85 -4.27 6.99 18.44
C ASN A 85 -5.78 7.10 18.27
N MET A 86 -6.32 8.30 18.44
CA MET A 86 -7.75 8.57 18.29
C MET A 86 -8.19 8.45 16.83
N PHE A 87 -7.44 9.01 15.89
CA PHE A 87 -7.68 8.90 14.45
C PHE A 87 -7.70 7.44 14.00
N SER A 88 -6.66 6.67 14.33
CA SER A 88 -6.56 5.27 13.94
C SER A 88 -7.67 4.44 14.59
N SER A 89 -8.01 4.72 15.86
CA SER A 89 -9.11 4.02 16.54
C SER A 89 -10.47 4.31 15.91
N ILE A 90 -10.75 5.57 15.55
CA ILE A 90 -12.00 5.94 14.87
C ILE A 90 -12.05 5.33 13.47
N LEU A 91 -10.95 5.37 12.72
CA LEU A 91 -10.85 4.77 11.39
C LEU A 91 -11.18 3.28 11.43
N PHE A 92 -10.59 2.53 12.37
CA PHE A 92 -10.88 1.10 12.53
C PHE A 92 -12.26 0.82 13.13
N ALA A 93 -12.79 1.69 13.98
CA ALA A 93 -14.16 1.58 14.49
C ALA A 93 -15.19 1.74 13.36
N VAL A 94 -15.00 2.73 12.48
CA VAL A 94 -15.85 2.94 11.30
C VAL A 94 -15.71 1.75 10.34
N ALA A 95 -14.49 1.29 10.05
CA ALA A 95 -14.26 0.12 9.20
C ALA A 95 -14.93 -1.15 9.77
N GLY A 96 -14.82 -1.37 11.09
CA GLY A 96 -15.48 -2.47 11.80
C GLY A 96 -17.00 -2.36 11.77
N GLY A 97 -17.56 -1.16 11.95
CA GLY A 97 -18.99 -0.89 11.86
C GLY A 97 -19.55 -1.17 10.47
N ILE A 98 -18.89 -0.69 9.42
CA ILE A 98 -19.23 -1.01 8.03
C ILE A 98 -19.16 -2.51 7.79
N GLY A 99 -18.08 -3.16 8.24
CA GLY A 99 -17.91 -4.61 8.13
C GLY A 99 -19.04 -5.39 8.81
N LEU A 100 -19.49 -4.94 9.97
CA LEU A 100 -20.63 -5.53 10.69
C LEU A 100 -21.94 -5.36 9.91
N ILE A 101 -22.21 -4.15 9.39
CA ILE A 101 -23.41 -3.88 8.57
C ILE A 101 -23.43 -4.79 7.34
N VAL A 102 -22.33 -4.88 6.62
CA VAL A 102 -22.20 -5.75 5.44
C VAL A 102 -22.39 -7.22 5.83
N ALA A 103 -21.80 -7.67 6.93
CA ALA A 103 -21.97 -9.03 7.42
C ALA A 103 -23.44 -9.34 7.75
N LEU A 104 -24.16 -8.41 8.38
CA LEU A 104 -25.58 -8.55 8.69
C LEU A 104 -26.44 -8.65 7.41
N ILE A 105 -26.20 -7.78 6.42
CA ILE A 105 -26.90 -7.80 5.12
C ILE A 105 -26.71 -9.17 4.44
N ILE A 106 -25.47 -9.67 4.40
CA ILE A 106 -25.16 -10.97 3.80
C ILE A 106 -25.85 -12.11 4.56
N MET A 107 -25.83 -12.06 5.90
CA MET A 107 -26.43 -13.08 6.75
C MET A 107 -27.95 -13.19 6.52
N ILE A 108 -28.64 -12.05 6.38
CA ILE A 108 -30.08 -12.00 6.11
C ILE A 108 -30.37 -12.50 4.68
N GLY A 109 -29.59 -12.07 3.68
CA GLY A 109 -29.84 -12.38 2.27
C GLY A 109 -29.46 -13.80 1.82
N THR A 110 -28.40 -14.39 2.39
CA THR A 110 -27.89 -15.72 1.96
C THR A 110 -28.03 -16.83 3.00
N ARG A 111 -28.65 -16.57 4.16
CA ARG A 111 -28.77 -17.54 5.29
C ARG A 111 -27.43 -18.14 5.73
N ARG A 112 -26.30 -17.51 5.41
CA ARG A 112 -24.97 -17.98 5.81
C ARG A 112 -24.82 -17.83 7.32
N LYS A 113 -24.46 -18.93 8.00
CA LYS A 113 -24.21 -18.91 9.45
C LYS A 113 -22.97 -18.08 9.76
N PHE A 114 -23.11 -17.12 10.67
CA PHE A 114 -21.98 -16.40 11.26
C PHE A 114 -21.10 -17.39 12.04
N ARG A 115 -19.82 -17.47 11.68
CA ARG A 115 -18.86 -18.38 12.32
C ARG A 115 -17.88 -17.57 13.16
N LEU A 116 -17.69 -17.95 14.41
CA LEU A 116 -16.73 -17.30 15.32
C LEU A 116 -15.29 -17.33 14.75
N LYS A 117 -14.96 -18.35 13.95
CA LYS A 117 -13.69 -18.45 13.22
C LYS A 117 -13.44 -17.23 12.30
N ASN A 118 -14.49 -16.66 11.72
CA ASN A 118 -14.36 -15.49 10.85
C ASN A 118 -14.06 -14.22 11.66
N VAL A 119 -14.60 -14.12 12.89
CA VAL A 119 -14.27 -13.03 13.81
C VAL A 119 -12.81 -13.13 14.23
N LEU A 120 -12.37 -14.33 14.64
CA LEU A 120 -10.97 -14.55 15.01
C LEU A 120 -10.01 -14.23 13.85
N ALA A 121 -10.33 -14.69 12.64
CA ALA A 121 -9.55 -14.35 11.45
C ALA A 121 -9.54 -12.84 11.19
N GLY A 122 -10.67 -12.15 11.37
CA GLY A 122 -10.77 -10.70 11.27
C GLY A 122 -9.89 -9.97 12.29
N VAL A 123 -9.86 -10.43 13.54
CA VAL A 123 -8.98 -9.85 14.58
C VAL A 123 -7.51 -10.09 14.24
N VAL A 124 -7.13 -11.33 13.89
CA VAL A 124 -5.76 -11.68 13.51
C VAL A 124 -5.26 -10.86 12.31
N LEU A 125 -6.15 -10.54 11.37
CA LEU A 125 -5.82 -9.73 10.18
C LEU A 125 -5.89 -8.21 10.47
N GLY A 126 -6.73 -7.79 11.40
CA GLY A 126 -6.92 -6.40 11.80
C GLY A 126 -5.75 -5.83 12.62
N VAL A 127 -5.19 -6.61 13.54
CA VAL A 127 -4.03 -6.19 14.37
C VAL A 127 -2.82 -5.74 13.53
N PRO A 128 -2.30 -6.52 12.55
CA PRO A 128 -1.20 -6.07 11.72
C PRO A 128 -1.58 -4.92 10.77
N ASN A 129 -2.86 -4.80 10.39
CA ASN A 129 -3.35 -3.66 9.61
C ASN A 129 -3.31 -2.36 10.42
N TYR A 130 -3.76 -2.41 11.68
CA TYR A 130 -3.68 -1.28 12.60
C TYR A 130 -2.22 -0.87 12.80
N GLY A 131 -1.35 -1.85 13.08
CA GLY A 131 0.09 -1.62 13.19
C GLY A 131 0.67 -0.92 11.97
N SER A 132 0.32 -1.38 10.76
CA SER A 132 0.81 -0.78 9.51
C SER A 132 0.49 0.72 9.41
N ILE A 133 -0.76 1.12 9.66
CA ILE A 133 -1.16 2.53 9.61
C ILE A 133 -0.51 3.32 10.76
N TYR A 134 -0.48 2.76 11.96
CA TYR A 134 0.12 3.39 13.13
C TYR A 134 1.60 3.70 12.93
N PHE A 135 2.39 2.72 12.47
CA PHE A 135 3.82 2.92 12.22
C PHE A 135 4.09 3.86 11.03
N LEU A 136 3.23 3.84 10.00
CA LEU A 136 3.35 4.77 8.88
C LEU A 136 3.13 6.22 9.35
N LEU A 137 2.11 6.45 10.17
CA LEU A 137 1.83 7.77 10.76
C LEU A 137 2.96 8.22 11.71
N GLN A 138 3.46 7.31 12.56
CA GLN A 138 4.64 7.60 13.37
C GLN A 138 5.87 7.99 12.53
N THR A 139 6.05 7.37 11.37
CA THR A 139 7.17 7.68 10.47
C THR A 139 7.03 9.10 9.91
N PHE A 140 5.83 9.50 9.49
CA PHE A 140 5.60 10.89 9.04
C PHE A 140 5.86 11.94 10.13
N GLU A 141 5.68 11.59 11.40
CA GLU A 141 5.89 12.50 12.53
C GLU A 141 7.33 12.58 13.04
N HIS A 142 8.02 11.44 13.10
CA HIS A 142 9.29 11.31 13.83
C HIS A 142 10.49 11.14 12.91
N SER A 143 10.28 10.79 11.64
CA SER A 143 11.38 10.76 10.69
C SER A 143 11.59 12.16 10.11
N ASN A 144 12.85 12.59 10.01
CA ASN A 144 13.23 13.77 9.24
C ASN A 144 13.19 13.49 7.72
N MET A 145 12.51 12.42 7.28
CA MET A 145 12.42 12.02 5.89
C MET A 145 11.20 12.68 5.26
N GLU A 146 11.38 13.20 4.05
CA GLU A 146 10.26 13.69 3.26
C GLU A 146 9.30 12.56 2.89
N SER A 147 8.02 12.87 2.70
CA SER A 147 7.07 11.84 2.30
C SER A 147 7.29 11.35 0.87
N SER A 148 7.94 12.17 0.03
CA SER A 148 8.47 11.77 -1.27
C SER A 148 9.46 10.59 -1.18
N VAL A 149 10.05 10.34 0.00
CA VAL A 149 10.92 9.20 0.32
C VAL A 149 10.15 8.08 1.02
N ILE A 150 9.32 8.42 2.01
CA ILE A 150 8.58 7.44 2.82
C ILE A 150 7.60 6.61 1.98
N PHE A 151 6.85 7.24 1.06
CA PHE A 151 5.88 6.53 0.23
C PHE A 151 6.54 5.49 -0.68
N PRO A 152 7.62 5.82 -1.44
CA PRO A 152 8.35 4.81 -2.21
C PRO A 152 8.89 3.67 -1.36
N ILE A 153 9.48 3.96 -0.21
CA ILE A 153 10.03 2.94 0.68
C ILE A 153 8.93 2.00 1.16
N ASN A 154 7.82 2.53 1.65
CA ASN A 154 6.71 1.71 2.14
C ASN A 154 6.11 0.84 1.02
N ASN A 155 5.78 1.45 -0.12
CA ASN A 155 5.13 0.74 -1.22
C ASN A 155 6.06 -0.30 -1.87
N MET A 156 7.33 0.01 -2.11
CA MET A 156 8.28 -0.96 -2.64
C MET A 156 8.68 -2.03 -1.62
N GLY A 157 8.78 -1.68 -0.34
CA GLY A 157 9.01 -2.62 0.74
C GLY A 157 7.92 -3.68 0.79
N ILE A 158 6.65 -3.25 0.73
CA ILE A 158 5.49 -4.16 0.66
C ILE A 158 5.54 -5.04 -0.59
N VAL A 159 5.98 -4.52 -1.75
CA VAL A 159 6.15 -5.32 -2.97
C VAL A 159 7.20 -6.41 -2.76
N ALA A 160 8.43 -6.01 -2.41
CA ALA A 160 9.56 -6.91 -2.25
C ALA A 160 9.31 -7.96 -1.16
N LEU A 161 8.87 -7.54 0.03
CA LEU A 161 8.58 -8.44 1.14
C LEU A 161 7.42 -9.39 0.82
N SER A 162 6.37 -8.92 0.11
CA SER A 162 5.28 -9.82 -0.28
C SER A 162 5.72 -10.88 -1.29
N ALA A 163 6.60 -10.53 -2.23
CA ALA A 163 7.12 -11.48 -3.22
C ALA A 163 8.07 -12.49 -2.57
N LEU A 164 8.92 -12.04 -1.64
CA LEU A 164 9.78 -12.91 -0.84
C LEU A 164 8.96 -13.83 0.08
N ALA A 165 7.94 -13.30 0.76
CA ALA A 165 7.04 -14.10 1.58
C ALA A 165 6.28 -15.14 0.74
N ALA A 166 5.86 -14.79 -0.48
CA ALA A 166 5.22 -15.72 -1.39
C ALA A 166 6.17 -16.88 -1.78
N TYR A 167 7.42 -16.55 -2.10
CA TYR A 167 8.46 -17.54 -2.36
C TYR A 167 8.73 -18.45 -1.16
N ILE A 168 8.88 -17.90 0.05
CA ILE A 168 9.24 -18.67 1.24
C ILE A 168 8.07 -19.50 1.77
N LEU A 169 6.89 -18.92 1.91
CA LEU A 169 5.74 -19.56 2.57
C LEU A 169 4.96 -20.49 1.63
N PHE A 170 4.85 -20.12 0.36
CA PHE A 170 4.07 -20.87 -0.63
C PHE A 170 4.95 -21.63 -1.63
N SER A 171 6.28 -21.52 -1.52
CA SER A 171 7.24 -22.16 -2.45
C SER A 171 6.95 -21.83 -3.91
N GLU A 172 6.42 -20.63 -4.18
CA GLU A 172 6.11 -20.18 -5.54
C GLU A 172 7.41 -20.02 -6.35
N LYS A 173 7.43 -20.54 -7.58
CA LYS A 173 8.56 -20.36 -8.49
C LYS A 173 8.53 -18.94 -9.07
N LEU A 174 9.31 -18.04 -8.48
CA LEU A 174 9.51 -16.70 -9.00
C LEU A 174 10.25 -16.75 -10.34
N SER A 175 9.76 -16.03 -11.35
CA SER A 175 10.46 -15.90 -12.63
C SER A 175 11.69 -14.99 -12.49
N GLY A 176 12.62 -15.07 -13.46
CA GLY A 176 13.78 -14.17 -13.49
C GLY A 176 13.41 -12.68 -13.54
N LEU A 177 12.25 -12.34 -14.14
CA LEU A 177 11.71 -10.98 -14.16
C LEU A 177 11.24 -10.54 -12.76
N ASN A 178 10.65 -11.45 -11.97
CA ASN A 178 10.23 -11.16 -10.61
C ASN A 178 11.44 -10.89 -9.71
N TRP A 179 12.50 -11.69 -9.85
CA TRP A 179 13.76 -11.47 -9.13
C TRP A 179 14.44 -10.15 -9.51
N ALA A 180 14.45 -9.82 -10.80
CA ALA A 180 14.94 -8.54 -11.27
C ALA A 180 14.12 -7.38 -10.67
N GLY A 181 12.79 -7.51 -10.63
CA GLY A 181 11.91 -6.56 -9.96
C GLY A 181 12.27 -6.37 -8.49
N ILE A 182 12.36 -7.45 -7.70
CA ILE A 182 12.77 -7.37 -6.28
C ILE A 182 14.11 -6.64 -6.13
N GLY A 183 15.11 -6.97 -6.97
CA GLY A 183 16.41 -6.31 -6.96
C GLY A 183 16.32 -4.80 -7.25
N ILE A 184 15.56 -4.42 -8.27
CA ILE A 184 15.35 -3.00 -8.64
C ILE A 184 14.60 -2.26 -7.52
N SER A 185 13.64 -2.88 -6.85
CA SER A 185 12.96 -2.29 -5.69
C SER A 185 13.93 -1.99 -4.55
N ILE A 186 14.83 -2.91 -4.23
CA ILE A 186 15.84 -2.71 -3.17
C ILE A 186 16.81 -1.59 -3.57
N LEU A 187 17.26 -1.57 -4.82
CA LEU A 187 18.12 -0.50 -5.34
C LEU A 187 17.44 0.86 -5.31
N ALA A 188 16.17 0.94 -5.72
CA ALA A 188 15.39 2.18 -5.70
C ALA A 188 15.18 2.67 -4.27
N ILE A 189 14.88 1.79 -3.31
CA ILE A 189 14.83 2.13 -1.88
C ILE A 189 16.17 2.72 -1.42
N GLY A 190 17.29 2.08 -1.78
CA GLY A 190 18.63 2.58 -1.44
C GLY A 190 18.89 3.98 -2.02
N VAL A 191 18.68 4.16 -3.32
CA VAL A 191 18.90 5.45 -3.99
C VAL A 191 18.06 6.56 -3.39
N ILE A 192 16.77 6.30 -3.11
CA ILE A 192 15.86 7.30 -2.54
C ILE A 192 16.19 7.61 -1.08
N SER A 193 16.67 6.61 -0.31
CA SER A 193 17.02 6.81 1.11
C SER A 193 18.28 7.66 1.31
N PHE A 194 19.15 7.71 0.30
CA PHE A 194 20.40 8.50 0.31
C PHE A 194 20.33 9.78 -0.54
N ALA A 195 19.15 10.11 -1.08
CA ALA A 195 18.90 11.31 -1.89
C ALA A 195 18.39 12.48 -1.03
#